data_AF-A0A433DFS1-F1
#
_entry.id   AF-A0A433DFS1-F1
#
_cell.length_a   1.000
_cell.length_b   1.000
_cell.length_c   1.000
_cell.angle_alpha   90.00
_cell.angle_beta   90.00
_cell.angle_gamma   90.00
#
_symmetry.space_group_name_H-M   'P 1'
#
loop_
_entity.id
_entity.type
_entity.pdbx_description
1 polymer ?
#
loop_
_entity_poly.entity_id
_entity_poly.type
_entity_poly.pdbx_seq_one_letter_code
_entity_poly.pdbx_strand_id
1 'polypeptide(L)'
;MAEASKSKEIGGLRGLANSWSGGLGLAYGDHAKYKTFFCAESNADAVAWGTWDGAGLHENSTKQESFYGGALGAYLSFTVPQNSAINSTVFETRIGLSFISVARACENLDAEVLSRSFERVRADGVAEWERALNAIQVHGPVGTAQKGYGNEKGEWDQLKIFYSSLYRTMLMPVDKTGENARWQSEEPYWDDFCEWGGGIGGFVYFMGFWNCFWDTFRTLHPLYTLIRPAEQVAIVRTLLDVYVHDGYLPDARIAGWNGITQVGNNADVLIADAFVKKLPGIDWDKAYKALVNDAENEPPDFLYEGRGDLKWWKNRGYIPYDEHKMPVYHRSAARTVEYSYNDFCVAQVALGLNRTDDYHKYMSRSGNWLNLWNNKTKSFGVRGFVIPRSAKSKTFLIDHWADPTVECVGIVRGGLRFVESDNLNSPHAHPSFIRLEYQSTFKAINAFIGTTSSMKLLHASKRRQTRELERRTGGLHPSS
;
A
#
# COMPACT_ATOMS: atom_id res chain seq x y z
N MET A 1 -18.57 -50.08 4.74
CA MET A 1 -17.90 -51.30 5.24
C MET A 1 -16.69 -50.84 6.04
N ALA A 2 -16.52 -51.42 7.22
CA ALA A 2 -15.66 -50.96 8.31
C ALA A 2 -14.16 -51.09 8.00
N GLU A 3 -13.34 -50.23 8.59
CA GLU A 3 -12.26 -50.70 9.47
C GLU A 3 -11.82 -49.62 10.48
N ALA A 4 -11.53 -50.09 11.69
CA ALA A 4 -11.38 -49.32 12.91
C ALA A 4 -9.90 -48.99 13.19
N SER A 5 -9.64 -47.80 13.74
CA SER A 5 -8.48 -47.58 14.61
C SER A 5 -8.97 -46.93 15.90
N LYS A 6 -8.47 -47.42 17.03
CA LYS A 6 -8.84 -46.97 18.38
C LYS A 6 -8.21 -45.60 18.64
N SER A 7 -8.95 -44.52 18.44
CA SER A 7 -8.77 -43.25 19.16
C SER A 7 -10.01 -43.06 20.04
N LYS A 8 -9.81 -42.75 21.33
CA LYS A 8 -10.92 -42.34 22.20
C LYS A 8 -11.23 -40.89 21.84
N GLU A 9 -12.18 -40.71 20.92
CA GLU A 9 -12.70 -39.43 20.49
C GLU A 9 -13.25 -38.63 21.67
N ILE A 10 -12.62 -37.49 21.95
CA ILE A 10 -13.33 -36.34 22.49
C ILE A 10 -14.19 -35.86 21.34
N GLY A 11 -15.52 -35.92 21.49
CA GLY A 11 -16.45 -35.35 20.53
C GLY A 11 -16.20 -33.85 20.38
N GLY A 12 -15.44 -33.50 19.34
CA GLY A 12 -15.17 -32.14 18.92
C GLY A 12 -14.58 -32.21 17.53
N LEU A 13 -15.39 -31.88 16.51
CA LEU A 13 -14.86 -31.36 15.24
C LEU A 13 -13.63 -30.49 15.54
N ARG A 14 -12.49 -30.77 14.88
CA ARG A 14 -11.46 -29.79 14.49
C ARG A 14 -11.69 -28.45 15.19
N GLY A 15 -11.21 -28.26 16.43
CA GLY A 15 -11.68 -27.22 17.37
C GLY A 15 -12.11 -25.92 16.68
N LEU A 16 -13.42 -25.83 16.38
CA LEU A 16 -13.98 -24.79 15.53
C LEU A 16 -14.19 -23.52 16.36
N ALA A 17 -13.16 -22.69 16.49
CA ALA A 17 -13.37 -21.28 16.79
C ALA A 17 -13.99 -20.62 15.55
N ASN A 18 -15.33 -20.65 15.48
CA ASN A 18 -16.08 -20.18 14.33
C ASN A 18 -16.04 -18.65 14.24
N SER A 19 -15.07 -18.18 13.46
CA SER A 19 -14.91 -16.81 12.97
C SER A 19 -14.63 -15.72 14.00
N TRP A 20 -13.55 -14.98 13.78
CA TRP A 20 -13.44 -13.62 14.28
C TRP A 20 -13.96 -12.66 13.21
N SER A 21 -14.88 -11.76 13.57
CA SER A 21 -15.30 -10.64 12.72
C SER A 21 -14.64 -9.35 13.21
N GLY A 22 -13.65 -8.87 12.49
CA GLY A 22 -13.07 -7.55 12.69
C GLY A 22 -13.72 -6.51 11.79
N GLY A 23 -13.90 -5.30 12.32
CA GLY A 23 -13.93 -4.12 11.47
C GLY A 23 -12.49 -3.62 11.29
N LEU A 24 -12.09 -3.26 10.07
CA LEU A 24 -10.75 -2.73 9.75
C LEU A 24 -10.54 -1.28 10.24
N GLY A 25 -11.28 -0.87 11.27
CA GLY A 25 -11.29 0.49 11.80
C GLY A 25 -11.97 1.50 10.86
N LEU A 26 -11.86 2.79 11.22
CA LEU A 26 -12.53 3.91 10.54
C LEU A 26 -12.14 4.08 9.07
N ALA A 27 -11.02 3.49 8.62
CA ALA A 27 -10.47 3.67 7.27
C ALA A 27 -11.07 2.77 6.19
N TYR A 28 -11.95 1.85 6.56
CA TYR A 28 -12.63 0.96 5.60
C TYR A 28 -14.15 0.97 5.80
N GLY A 29 -14.66 1.80 6.72
CA GLY A 29 -16.09 1.95 6.98
C GLY A 29 -16.80 0.69 7.47
N ASP A 30 -18.12 0.80 7.67
CA ASP A 30 -18.96 -0.31 8.14
C ASP A 30 -19.14 -1.43 7.09
N HIS A 31 -18.76 -1.17 5.84
CA HIS A 31 -18.90 -2.12 4.73
C HIS A 31 -17.80 -3.19 4.75
N ALA A 32 -16.63 -2.89 5.32
CA ALA A 32 -15.48 -3.78 5.31
C ALA A 32 -15.45 -4.76 6.50
N LYS A 33 -16.41 -5.69 6.50
CA LYS A 33 -16.44 -6.82 7.44
C LYS A 33 -15.75 -8.01 6.82
N TYR A 34 -14.82 -8.61 7.54
CA TYR A 34 -14.17 -9.85 7.14
C TYR A 34 -14.32 -10.89 8.23
N LYS A 35 -14.16 -12.16 7.84
CA LYS A 35 -14.11 -13.29 8.75
C LYS A 35 -12.74 -13.93 8.62
N THR A 36 -12.15 -14.26 9.76
CA THR A 36 -10.93 -15.09 9.80
C THR A 36 -11.24 -16.36 10.56
N PHE A 37 -10.83 -17.48 9.99
CA PHE A 37 -10.97 -18.82 10.54
C PHE A 37 -9.58 -19.38 10.83
N PHE A 38 -9.45 -20.17 11.89
CA PHE A 38 -8.22 -20.89 12.17
C PHE A 38 -8.51 -22.35 12.52
N CYS A 39 -7.51 -23.19 12.32
CA CYS A 39 -7.49 -24.59 12.71
C CYS A 39 -6.16 -24.84 13.42
N ALA A 40 -6.19 -25.41 14.61
CA ALA A 40 -4.99 -25.64 15.41
C ALA A 40 -4.88 -27.09 15.86
N GLU A 41 -3.65 -27.62 15.87
CA GLU A 41 -3.34 -28.95 16.35
C GLU A 41 -2.11 -28.91 17.26
N SER A 42 -2.14 -29.68 18.35
CA SER A 42 -1.02 -29.83 19.27
C SER A 42 -0.43 -31.24 19.20
N ASN A 43 0.87 -31.36 19.52
CA ASN A 43 1.56 -32.64 19.63
C ASN A 43 1.21 -33.43 20.92
N ALA A 44 0.37 -32.87 21.80
CA ALA A 44 -0.05 -33.49 23.04
C ALA A 44 -1.57 -33.42 23.21
N ASP A 45 -2.13 -34.45 23.84
CA ASP A 45 -3.55 -34.47 24.20
C ASP A 45 -3.80 -33.58 25.43
N ALA A 46 -4.80 -32.70 25.32
CA ALA A 46 -5.25 -31.89 26.44
C ALA A 46 -5.98 -32.77 27.47
N VAL A 47 -5.65 -32.60 28.75
CA VAL A 47 -6.30 -33.32 29.88
C VAL A 47 -7.49 -32.57 30.46
N ALA A 48 -7.58 -31.27 30.20
CA ALA A 48 -8.77 -30.46 30.44
C ALA A 48 -8.84 -29.36 29.39
N TRP A 49 -10.06 -28.92 29.08
CA TRP A 49 -10.30 -27.87 28.10
C TRP A 49 -11.54 -27.06 28.49
N GLY A 50 -11.67 -25.89 27.89
CA GLY A 50 -12.87 -25.08 28.00
C GLY A 50 -12.70 -23.75 27.28
N THR A 51 -13.72 -22.91 27.42
CA THR A 51 -13.71 -21.55 26.90
C THR A 51 -13.73 -20.55 28.04
N TRP A 52 -13.43 -19.29 27.74
CA TRP A 52 -13.61 -18.19 28.68
C TRP A 52 -14.17 -16.97 27.97
N ASP A 53 -14.95 -16.20 28.71
CA ASP A 53 -15.48 -14.90 28.30
C ASP A 53 -15.38 -13.88 29.44
N GLY A 54 -16.03 -12.72 29.30
CA GLY A 54 -16.08 -11.71 30.35
C GLY A 54 -16.79 -12.14 31.65
N ALA A 55 -17.54 -13.25 31.65
CA ALA A 55 -18.22 -13.79 32.82
C ALA A 55 -17.39 -14.85 33.57
N GLY A 56 -16.39 -15.46 32.93
CA GLY A 56 -15.46 -16.40 33.57
C GLY A 56 -15.06 -17.58 32.70
N LEU A 57 -14.58 -18.64 33.34
CA LEU A 57 -14.22 -19.91 32.72
C LEU A 57 -15.45 -20.81 32.58
N HIS A 58 -15.55 -21.47 31.42
CA HIS A 58 -16.60 -22.42 31.08
C HIS A 58 -15.95 -23.78 30.80
N GLU A 59 -15.89 -24.62 31.84
CA GLU A 59 -15.23 -25.94 31.76
C GLU A 59 -15.95 -26.89 30.79
N ASN A 60 -15.18 -27.68 30.04
CA ASN A 60 -15.65 -28.61 28.99
C ASN A 60 -16.44 -27.94 27.85
N SER A 61 -16.54 -26.61 27.84
CA SER A 61 -17.16 -25.88 26.75
C SER A 61 -16.32 -25.98 25.48
N THR A 62 -16.99 -26.27 24.37
CA THR A 62 -16.37 -26.38 23.04
C THR A 62 -16.78 -25.22 22.12
N LYS A 63 -17.62 -24.31 22.60
CA LYS A 63 -18.09 -23.16 21.83
C LYS A 63 -18.37 -21.99 22.77
N GLN A 64 -17.87 -20.82 22.40
CA GLN A 64 -18.17 -19.56 23.06
C GLN A 64 -18.36 -18.46 22.04
N GLU A 65 -19.27 -17.54 22.35
CA GLU A 65 -19.52 -16.36 21.55
C GLU A 65 -19.39 -15.13 22.44
N SER A 66 -18.92 -14.02 21.86
CA SER A 66 -18.84 -12.73 22.54
C SER A 66 -19.19 -11.62 21.55
N PHE A 67 -19.72 -10.52 22.07
CA PHE A 67 -19.98 -9.31 21.28
C PHE A 67 -18.70 -8.50 21.09
N TYR A 68 -18.78 -7.51 20.19
CA TYR A 68 -17.66 -6.64 19.83
C TYR A 68 -16.96 -6.04 21.06
N GLY A 69 -15.64 -6.23 21.18
CA GLY A 69 -14.83 -5.76 22.30
C GLY A 69 -14.92 -6.60 23.58
N GLY A 70 -15.73 -7.66 23.61
CA GLY A 70 -15.79 -8.58 24.74
C GLY A 70 -14.62 -9.57 24.75
N ALA A 71 -14.17 -9.92 25.96
CA ALA A 71 -13.08 -10.85 26.16
C ALA A 71 -13.54 -12.27 25.75
N LEU A 72 -12.73 -12.98 24.97
CA LEU A 72 -13.04 -14.32 24.46
C LEU A 72 -11.76 -15.12 24.30
N GLY A 73 -11.79 -16.39 24.70
CA GLY A 73 -10.74 -17.34 24.33
C GLY A 73 -11.07 -18.77 24.69
N ALA A 74 -10.10 -19.64 24.41
CA ALA A 74 -10.10 -21.05 24.77
C ALA A 74 -8.90 -21.34 25.67
N TYR A 75 -9.01 -22.35 26.52
CA TYR A 75 -7.88 -22.89 27.28
C TYR A 75 -7.76 -24.39 27.06
N LEU A 76 -6.51 -24.85 27.02
CA LEU A 76 -6.12 -26.25 26.97
C LEU A 76 -5.14 -26.48 28.11
N SER A 77 -5.41 -27.49 28.93
CA SER A 77 -4.54 -27.90 30.03
C SER A 77 -3.82 -29.17 29.65
N PHE A 78 -2.52 -29.22 29.90
CA PHE A 78 -1.67 -30.38 29.61
C PHE A 78 -1.00 -30.88 30.88
N THR A 79 -0.75 -32.19 30.96
CA THR A 79 0.04 -32.75 32.06
C THR A 79 1.53 -32.58 31.78
N VAL A 80 2.25 -31.94 32.70
CA VAL A 80 3.71 -31.85 32.68
C VAL A 80 4.28 -32.94 33.59
N PRO A 81 5.13 -33.85 33.11
CA PRO A 81 5.71 -34.89 33.96
C PRO A 81 6.56 -34.30 35.10
N GLN A 82 6.35 -34.80 36.32
CA GLN A 82 6.90 -34.26 37.57
C GLN A 82 8.45 -34.35 37.68
N ASN A 83 9.07 -35.19 36.85
CA ASN A 83 10.54 -35.41 36.77
C ASN A 83 11.16 -34.90 35.46
N SER A 84 10.38 -34.22 34.62
CA SER A 84 10.97 -33.44 33.54
C SER A 84 11.71 -32.27 34.18
N ALA A 85 12.98 -32.05 33.80
CA ALA A 85 13.58 -30.75 34.06
C ALA A 85 12.61 -29.69 33.52
N ILE A 86 12.41 -28.57 34.22
CA ILE A 86 11.42 -27.52 33.88
C ILE A 86 11.49 -27.07 32.40
N ASN A 87 12.59 -27.38 31.70
CA ASN A 87 12.87 -27.05 30.31
C ASN A 87 12.83 -28.24 29.31
N SER A 88 12.36 -29.44 29.67
CA SER A 88 12.45 -30.62 28.78
C SER A 88 11.13 -31.07 28.13
N THR A 89 9.99 -30.46 28.47
CA THR A 89 8.69 -30.80 27.86
C THR A 89 8.32 -29.72 26.83
N VAL A 90 8.28 -30.10 25.54
CA VAL A 90 7.95 -29.19 24.44
C VAL A 90 6.53 -29.45 23.96
N PHE A 91 5.66 -28.46 24.11
CA PHE A 91 4.32 -28.44 23.51
C PHE A 91 4.40 -27.68 22.19
N GLU A 92 4.28 -28.40 21.09
CA GLU A 92 4.17 -27.80 19.76
C GLU A 92 2.70 -27.56 19.45
N THR A 93 2.40 -26.39 18.90
CA THR A 93 1.08 -26.07 18.34
C THR A 93 1.29 -25.57 16.91
N ARG A 94 0.52 -26.14 15.99
CA ARG A 94 0.49 -25.78 14.58
C ARG A 94 -0.85 -25.09 14.31
N ILE A 95 -0.84 -24.03 13.51
CA ILE A 95 -2.04 -23.24 13.24
C ILE A 95 -2.11 -22.94 11.74
N GLY A 96 -3.22 -23.33 11.12
CA GLY A 96 -3.61 -22.92 9.78
C GLY A 96 -4.66 -21.82 9.85
N LEU A 97 -4.63 -20.90 8.88
CA LEU A 97 -5.54 -19.77 8.78
C LEU A 97 -6.30 -19.81 7.45
N SER A 98 -7.50 -19.25 7.42
CA SER A 98 -8.25 -19.02 6.17
C SER A 98 -9.22 -17.85 6.32
N PHE A 99 -9.47 -17.14 5.22
CA PHE A 99 -10.52 -16.12 5.14
C PHE A 99 -11.87 -16.70 4.67
N ILE A 100 -11.89 -17.96 4.22
CA ILE A 100 -13.06 -18.59 3.60
C ILE A 100 -13.83 -19.45 4.60
N SER A 101 -13.17 -20.41 5.25
CA SER A 101 -13.83 -21.34 6.18
C SER A 101 -12.84 -22.06 7.09
N VAL A 102 -13.33 -22.69 8.16
CA VAL A 102 -12.45 -23.53 8.99
C VAL A 102 -12.01 -24.80 8.26
N ALA A 103 -12.86 -25.38 7.40
CA ALA A 103 -12.47 -26.53 6.59
C ALA A 103 -11.22 -26.21 5.76
N ARG A 104 -11.23 -25.03 5.12
CA ARG A 104 -10.09 -24.50 4.38
C ARG A 104 -8.88 -24.22 5.27
N ALA A 105 -9.08 -23.63 6.45
CA ALA A 105 -7.98 -23.41 7.40
C ALA A 105 -7.28 -24.72 7.81
N CYS A 106 -8.03 -25.81 7.99
CA CYS A 106 -7.44 -27.12 8.27
C CYS A 106 -6.77 -27.73 7.03
N GLU A 107 -7.32 -27.55 5.83
CA GLU A 107 -6.62 -27.97 4.59
C GLU A 107 -5.25 -27.29 4.45
N ASN A 108 -5.18 -25.98 4.74
CA ASN A 108 -3.92 -25.23 4.73
C ASN A 108 -2.94 -25.75 5.81
N LEU A 109 -3.45 -26.03 7.02
CA LEU A 109 -2.67 -26.65 8.09
C LEU A 109 -2.07 -27.99 7.64
N ASP A 110 -2.90 -28.87 7.07
CA ASP A 110 -2.55 -30.21 6.61
C ASP A 110 -1.49 -30.16 5.49
N ALA A 111 -1.66 -29.23 4.54
CA ALA A 111 -0.79 -29.09 3.37
C ALA A 111 0.60 -28.51 3.70
N GLU A 112 0.67 -27.54 4.63
CA GLU A 112 1.88 -26.76 4.82
C GLU A 112 2.74 -27.23 6.00
N VAL A 113 2.13 -27.48 7.17
CA VAL A 113 2.88 -27.57 8.44
C VAL A 113 2.58 -28.82 9.27
N LEU A 114 1.45 -29.51 9.04
CA LEU A 114 1.01 -30.61 9.92
C LEU A 114 2.07 -31.70 10.09
N SER A 115 2.66 -32.16 8.98
CA SER A 115 3.66 -33.24 9.01
C SER A 115 5.09 -32.76 9.29
N ARG A 116 5.30 -31.48 9.62
CA ARG A 116 6.63 -30.87 9.80
C ARG A 116 6.94 -30.60 11.27
N SER A 117 8.20 -30.76 11.67
CA SER A 117 8.68 -30.33 13.00
C SER A 117 8.91 -28.81 13.03
N PHE A 118 8.93 -28.22 14.22
CA PHE A 118 9.23 -26.80 14.37
C PHE A 118 10.58 -26.40 13.76
N GLU A 119 11.63 -27.22 13.98
CA GLU A 119 12.97 -26.97 13.44
C GLU A 119 12.97 -27.00 11.92
N ARG A 120 12.18 -27.88 11.31
CA ARG A 120 12.06 -27.96 9.86
C ARG A 120 11.40 -26.72 9.29
N VAL A 121 10.28 -26.29 9.89
CA VAL A 121 9.58 -25.05 9.47
C VAL A 121 10.51 -23.84 9.62
N ARG A 122 11.24 -23.74 10.73
CA ARG A 122 12.24 -22.68 10.95
C ARG A 122 13.34 -22.70 9.90
N ALA A 123 13.92 -23.87 9.61
CA ALA A 123 15.00 -24.01 8.64
C ALA A 123 14.53 -23.65 7.22
N ASP A 124 13.34 -24.12 6.82
CA ASP A 124 12.73 -23.78 5.52
C ASP A 124 12.48 -22.26 5.42
N GLY A 125 11.99 -21.63 6.49
CA GLY A 125 11.78 -20.18 6.55
C GLY A 125 13.07 -19.37 6.46
N VAL A 126 14.15 -19.80 7.13
CA VAL A 126 15.48 -19.16 6.99
C VAL A 126 16.00 -19.30 5.56
N ALA A 127 15.86 -20.47 4.95
CA ALA A 127 16.29 -20.70 3.58
C ALA A 127 15.51 -19.84 2.56
N GLU A 128 14.22 -19.61 2.80
CA GLU A 128 13.41 -18.71 1.97
C GLU A 128 13.86 -17.25 2.10
N TRP A 129 14.09 -16.79 3.34
CA TRP A 129 14.62 -15.45 3.58
C TRP A 129 16.00 -15.23 2.98
N GLU A 130 16.88 -16.22 3.08
CA GLU A 130 18.20 -16.15 2.46
C GLU A 130 18.06 -16.01 0.93
N ARG A 131 17.19 -16.80 0.29
CA ARG A 131 16.94 -16.68 -1.15
C ARG A 131 16.39 -15.31 -1.54
N ALA A 132 15.45 -14.78 -0.76
CA ALA A 132 14.81 -13.49 -1.01
C ALA A 132 15.79 -12.31 -0.84
N LEU A 133 16.58 -12.31 0.25
CA LEU A 133 17.57 -11.26 0.52
C LEU A 133 18.75 -11.31 -0.44
N ASN A 134 19.07 -12.49 -0.98
CA ASN A 134 20.12 -12.67 -1.99
C ASN A 134 19.78 -12.04 -3.35
N ALA A 135 18.59 -11.46 -3.53
CA ALA A 135 18.25 -10.66 -4.70
C ALA A 135 19.17 -9.44 -4.88
N ILE A 136 19.80 -8.94 -3.80
CA ILE A 136 20.81 -7.88 -3.88
C ILE A 136 22.03 -8.29 -3.04
N GLN A 137 23.18 -8.46 -3.71
CA GLN A 137 24.45 -8.74 -3.06
C GLN A 137 25.28 -7.46 -2.94
N VAL A 138 25.65 -7.09 -1.72
CA VAL A 138 26.46 -5.90 -1.43
C VAL A 138 27.92 -6.32 -1.22
N HIS A 139 28.84 -5.72 -1.97
CA HIS A 139 30.30 -5.94 -1.85
C HIS A 139 31.03 -4.64 -1.52
N GLY A 140 32.21 -4.76 -0.91
CA GLY A 140 33.11 -3.64 -0.61
C GLY A 140 33.17 -3.27 0.88
N PRO A 141 33.97 -2.26 1.27
CA PRO A 141 34.03 -1.81 2.65
C PRO A 141 32.68 -1.20 3.03
N VAL A 142 31.97 -1.86 3.94
CA VAL A 142 30.71 -1.37 4.47
C VAL A 142 31.04 -0.51 5.69
N GLY A 143 30.66 0.77 5.65
CA GLY A 143 31.00 1.69 6.73
C GLY A 143 30.27 1.30 8.01
N THR A 144 30.89 1.51 9.16
CA THR A 144 30.11 1.75 10.39
C THR A 144 29.45 3.11 10.20
N ALA A 145 28.12 3.18 10.30
CA ALA A 145 27.44 4.47 10.26
C ALA A 145 27.88 5.27 11.50
N GLN A 146 28.87 6.15 11.33
CA GLN A 146 29.29 7.06 12.40
C GLN A 146 28.18 8.10 12.62
N LYS A 147 27.63 8.08 13.84
CA LYS A 147 26.64 9.00 14.42
C LYS A 147 25.20 8.82 13.93
N GLY A 148 24.39 8.22 14.80
CA GLY A 148 22.95 8.41 14.80
C GLY A 148 22.60 9.87 15.12
N TYR A 149 21.45 10.31 14.61
CA TYR A 149 20.82 11.57 15.01
C TYR A 149 20.27 11.37 16.43
N GLY A 150 20.92 11.94 17.45
CA GLY A 150 20.53 11.82 18.87
C GLY A 150 21.65 11.37 19.80
N ASN A 151 21.36 11.29 21.10
CA ASN A 151 22.33 10.96 22.16
C ASN A 151 22.76 9.48 22.21
N GLU A 152 22.40 8.67 21.21
CA GLU A 152 22.72 7.24 21.15
C GLU A 152 24.02 7.00 20.36
N LYS A 153 25.10 6.72 21.09
CA LYS A 153 26.35 6.21 20.52
C LYS A 153 26.19 4.73 20.18
N GLY A 154 25.80 4.41 18.94
CA GLY A 154 25.81 3.04 18.41
C GLY A 154 26.54 2.98 17.07
N GLU A 155 27.47 2.03 16.92
CA GLU A 155 27.96 1.62 15.61
C GLU A 155 26.85 0.81 14.93
N TRP A 156 26.12 1.43 13.99
CA TRP A 156 25.18 0.67 13.18
C TRP A 156 25.90 0.14 11.95
N ASP A 157 25.96 -1.18 11.84
CA ASP A 157 26.39 -1.86 10.63
C ASP A 157 25.46 -1.48 9.47
N GLN A 158 26.00 -0.82 8.45
CA GLN A 158 25.27 -0.43 7.25
C GLN A 158 24.66 -1.65 6.53
N LEU A 159 25.27 -2.85 6.61
CA LEU A 159 24.67 -4.09 6.09
C LEU A 159 23.41 -4.44 6.87
N LYS A 160 23.44 -4.33 8.20
CA LYS A 160 22.27 -4.59 9.03
C LYS A 160 21.14 -3.64 8.70
N ILE A 161 21.41 -2.35 8.52
CA ILE A 161 20.40 -1.37 8.10
C ILE A 161 19.84 -1.76 6.72
N PHE A 162 20.71 -2.05 5.76
CA PHE A 162 20.32 -2.40 4.39
C PHE A 162 19.44 -3.65 4.35
N TYR A 163 19.92 -4.79 4.85
CA TYR A 163 19.18 -6.05 4.79
C TYR A 163 17.95 -6.05 5.68
N SER A 164 17.97 -5.34 6.81
CA SER A 164 16.73 -5.17 7.61
C SER A 164 15.71 -4.29 6.88
N SER A 165 16.14 -3.31 6.08
CA SER A 165 15.23 -2.49 5.27
C SER A 165 14.68 -3.30 4.10
N LEU A 166 15.53 -4.07 3.41
CA LEU A 166 15.15 -4.97 2.33
C LEU A 166 14.17 -6.05 2.82
N TYR A 167 14.41 -6.65 3.99
CA TYR A 167 13.46 -7.55 4.66
C TYR A 167 12.08 -6.90 4.83
N ARG A 168 12.02 -5.66 5.35
CA ARG A 168 10.75 -4.95 5.57
C ARG A 168 10.01 -4.62 4.28
N THR A 169 10.72 -4.45 3.16
CA THR A 169 10.07 -4.27 1.86
C THR A 169 9.29 -5.51 1.42
N MET A 170 9.65 -6.70 1.90
CA MET A 170 9.07 -7.98 1.47
C MET A 170 8.02 -8.56 2.43
N LEU A 171 7.60 -7.81 3.44
CA LEU A 171 6.55 -8.25 4.36
C LEU A 171 5.14 -8.08 3.78
N MET A 172 4.97 -7.12 2.87
CA MET A 172 3.71 -6.81 2.20
C MET A 172 3.97 -6.32 0.76
N PRO A 173 2.97 -6.43 -0.15
CA PRO A 173 1.70 -7.15 0.02
C PRO A 173 1.91 -8.67 0.18
N VAL A 174 0.87 -9.39 0.58
CA VAL A 174 0.92 -10.84 0.84
C VAL A 174 0.15 -11.60 -0.24
N ASP A 175 0.72 -12.72 -0.69
CA ASP A 175 0.02 -13.65 -1.57
C ASP A 175 -1.06 -14.42 -0.78
N LYS A 176 -2.32 -14.19 -1.15
CA LYS A 176 -3.51 -14.84 -0.61
C LYS A 176 -4.25 -15.62 -1.71
N THR A 177 -3.54 -16.09 -2.73
CA THR A 177 -4.12 -16.88 -3.82
C THR A 177 -4.85 -18.10 -3.26
N GLY A 178 -6.14 -18.24 -3.62
CA GLY A 178 -7.02 -19.28 -3.08
C GLY A 178 -7.71 -18.94 -1.75
N GLU A 179 -7.49 -17.75 -1.19
CA GLU A 179 -8.09 -17.27 0.07
C GLU A 179 -9.01 -16.05 -0.13
N ASN A 180 -9.40 -15.74 -1.37
CA ASN A 180 -10.38 -14.68 -1.63
C ASN A 180 -11.79 -15.15 -1.26
N ALA A 181 -12.38 -14.55 -0.22
CA ALA A 181 -13.73 -14.86 0.23
C ALA A 181 -14.85 -14.11 -0.54
N ARG A 182 -14.52 -13.13 -1.39
CA ARG A 182 -15.51 -12.28 -2.07
C ARG A 182 -15.92 -12.83 -3.44
N TRP A 183 -15.00 -13.45 -4.17
CA TRP A 183 -15.28 -14.08 -5.47
C TRP A 183 -14.26 -15.19 -5.76
N GLN A 184 -14.59 -16.05 -6.72
CA GLN A 184 -13.70 -17.10 -7.23
C GLN A 184 -13.05 -16.62 -8.53
N SER A 185 -11.72 -16.68 -8.61
CA SER A 185 -10.93 -16.33 -9.78
C SER A 185 -9.72 -17.27 -9.91
N GLU A 186 -9.27 -17.50 -11.14
CA GLU A 186 -8.01 -18.19 -11.43
C GLU A 186 -6.81 -17.21 -11.46
N GLU A 187 -7.07 -15.91 -11.36
CA GLU A 187 -6.03 -14.91 -11.21
C GLU A 187 -5.33 -15.05 -9.85
N PRO A 188 -4.03 -14.69 -9.76
CA PRO A 188 -3.38 -14.57 -8.46
C PRO A 188 -4.12 -13.53 -7.61
N TYR A 189 -4.11 -13.72 -6.28
CA TYR A 189 -4.79 -12.83 -5.35
C TYR A 189 -3.83 -12.33 -4.28
N TRP A 190 -3.21 -11.17 -4.54
CA TRP A 190 -2.43 -10.42 -3.57
C TRP A 190 -3.31 -9.43 -2.81
N ASP A 191 -3.07 -9.26 -1.51
CA ASP A 191 -3.84 -8.36 -0.66
C ASP A 191 -2.93 -7.68 0.38
N ASP A 192 -3.54 -6.93 1.30
CA ASP A 192 -2.85 -6.18 2.36
C ASP A 192 -1.91 -5.12 1.80
N PHE A 193 -2.42 -4.40 0.80
CA PHE A 193 -1.78 -3.23 0.20
C PHE A 193 -1.84 -2.00 1.09
N CYS A 194 -2.31 -2.13 2.34
CA CYS A 194 -2.24 -1.06 3.33
C CYS A 194 -2.31 -1.58 4.78
N GLU A 195 -1.29 -1.28 5.59
CA GLU A 195 -1.23 -1.61 7.03
C GLU A 195 -1.68 -0.45 7.89
N TRP A 196 -2.31 -0.74 9.04
CA TRP A 196 -2.52 0.24 10.10
C TRP A 196 -1.38 0.16 11.14
N GLY A 197 -0.51 1.17 11.18
CA GLY A 197 0.43 1.35 12.28
C GLY A 197 -0.28 1.80 13.56
N GLY A 198 -0.72 0.84 14.37
CA GLY A 198 -1.33 1.11 15.67
C GLY A 198 -0.32 1.46 16.75
N GLY A 199 -0.34 2.71 17.23
CA GLY A 199 0.38 3.07 18.46
C GLY A 199 -0.23 2.34 19.67
N ILE A 200 0.61 1.70 20.47
CA ILE A 200 0.21 1.14 21.77
C ILE A 200 -0.23 2.30 22.68
N GLY A 201 -1.48 2.25 23.15
CA GLY A 201 -1.99 3.13 24.19
C GLY A 201 -2.79 4.33 23.67
N GLY A 202 -4.05 4.11 23.29
CA GLY A 202 -5.22 5.01 23.40
C GLY A 202 -5.21 6.39 22.69
N PHE A 203 -4.06 7.01 22.47
CA PHE A 203 -3.88 8.37 21.96
C PHE A 203 -3.59 8.42 20.44
N VAL A 204 -3.41 7.26 19.80
CA VAL A 204 -3.07 7.15 18.36
C VAL A 204 -4.26 6.59 17.56
N TYR A 205 -5.49 6.97 17.90
CA TYR A 205 -6.67 6.64 17.08
C TYR A 205 -6.81 7.52 15.83
N PHE A 206 -5.98 8.56 15.67
CA PHE A 206 -6.16 9.60 14.65
C PHE A 206 -4.98 9.81 13.69
N MET A 207 -3.86 9.09 13.88
CA MET A 207 -2.63 9.23 13.09
C MET A 207 -2.07 7.86 12.72
N GLY A 208 -2.91 6.98 12.17
CA GLY A 208 -2.42 5.72 11.61
C GLY A 208 -1.47 6.03 10.46
N PHE A 209 -0.25 5.49 10.52
CA PHE A 209 0.62 5.45 9.35
C PHE A 209 0.14 4.29 8.48
N TRP A 210 -0.35 4.66 7.30
CA TRP A 210 -0.91 3.76 6.31
C TRP A 210 0.15 3.59 5.21
N ASN A 211 0.57 2.36 4.89
CA ASN A 211 1.43 2.11 3.72
C ASN A 211 0.56 1.67 2.54
N CYS A 212 -0.17 2.62 1.95
CA CYS A 212 -1.09 2.34 0.83
C CYS A 212 -0.36 2.46 -0.52
N PHE A 213 -1.04 2.26 -1.67
CA PHE A 213 -0.39 2.46 -2.98
C PHE A 213 0.21 3.85 -3.13
N TRP A 214 -0.46 4.87 -2.56
CA TRP A 214 0.09 6.22 -2.44
C TRP A 214 1.55 6.21 -1.97
N ASP A 215 1.91 5.45 -0.94
CA ASP A 215 3.30 5.33 -0.46
C ASP A 215 4.15 4.43 -1.36
N THR A 216 3.65 3.23 -1.65
CA THR A 216 4.45 2.13 -2.22
C THR A 216 4.76 2.31 -3.72
N PHE A 217 3.96 3.07 -4.47
CA PHE A 217 4.24 3.34 -5.89
C PHE A 217 5.58 4.07 -6.09
N ARG A 218 6.06 4.78 -5.07
CA ARG A 218 7.23 5.66 -5.15
C ARG A 218 8.55 4.92 -5.09
N THR A 219 8.59 3.79 -4.37
CA THR A 219 9.83 3.08 -4.08
C THR A 219 9.66 1.56 -4.14
N LEU A 220 8.64 1.02 -3.46
CA LEU A 220 8.47 -0.43 -3.31
C LEU A 220 8.14 -1.12 -4.64
N HIS A 221 7.10 -0.67 -5.35
CA HIS A 221 6.73 -1.29 -6.63
C HIS A 221 7.81 -1.10 -7.71
N PRO A 222 8.44 0.08 -7.85
CA PRO A 222 9.62 0.21 -8.70
C PRO A 222 10.75 -0.76 -8.33
N LEU A 223 11.01 -0.99 -7.04
CA LEU A 223 11.98 -2.00 -6.60
C LEU A 223 11.54 -3.41 -7.02
N TYR A 224 10.28 -3.78 -6.84
CA TYR A 224 9.76 -5.10 -7.23
C TYR A 224 9.88 -5.35 -8.73
N THR A 225 9.70 -4.35 -9.58
CA THR A 225 9.96 -4.53 -11.02
C THR A 225 11.40 -4.96 -11.34
N LEU A 226 12.36 -4.72 -10.44
CA LEU A 226 13.76 -5.08 -10.60
C LEU A 226 14.09 -6.43 -9.95
N ILE A 227 13.68 -6.63 -8.70
CA ILE A 227 14.10 -7.78 -7.88
C ILE A 227 13.05 -8.89 -7.76
N ARG A 228 11.77 -8.58 -8.02
CA ARG A 228 10.62 -9.48 -7.86
C ARG A 228 9.56 -9.29 -8.97
N PRO A 229 9.96 -9.38 -10.26
CA PRO A 229 9.08 -9.01 -11.37
C PRO A 229 7.88 -9.96 -11.52
N ALA A 230 7.99 -11.24 -11.14
CA ALA A 230 6.89 -12.20 -11.22
C ALA A 230 5.77 -11.84 -10.22
N GLU A 231 6.15 -11.46 -9.00
CA GLU A 231 5.24 -10.98 -7.97
C GLU A 231 4.62 -9.65 -8.37
N GLN A 232 5.39 -8.74 -8.96
CA GLN A 232 4.83 -7.49 -9.49
C GLN A 232 3.79 -7.72 -10.59
N VAL A 233 4.01 -8.70 -11.47
CA VAL A 233 3.01 -9.13 -12.47
C VAL A 233 1.76 -9.69 -11.78
N ALA A 234 1.93 -10.54 -10.77
CA ALA A 234 0.82 -11.12 -10.02
C ALA A 234 -0.01 -10.04 -9.28
N ILE A 235 0.65 -9.05 -8.69
CA ILE A 235 0.02 -7.88 -8.08
C ILE A 235 -0.79 -7.10 -9.12
N VAL A 236 -0.21 -6.78 -10.28
CA VAL A 236 -0.95 -6.07 -11.34
C VAL A 236 -2.15 -6.88 -11.82
N ARG A 237 -2.01 -8.20 -12.01
CA ARG A 237 -3.13 -9.07 -12.38
C ARG A 237 -4.22 -9.09 -11.31
N THR A 238 -3.84 -9.11 -10.03
CA THR A 238 -4.80 -8.99 -8.92
C THR A 238 -5.57 -7.68 -9.01
N LEU A 239 -4.90 -6.56 -9.30
CA LEU A 239 -5.57 -5.25 -9.44
C LEU A 239 -6.58 -5.24 -10.59
N LEU A 240 -6.28 -5.91 -11.70
CA LEU A 240 -7.22 -6.04 -12.82
C LEU A 240 -8.41 -6.93 -12.47
N ASP A 241 -8.20 -7.98 -11.68
CA ASP A 241 -9.26 -8.85 -11.17
C ASP A 241 -10.19 -8.08 -10.21
N VAL A 242 -9.60 -7.30 -9.30
CA VAL A 242 -10.35 -6.35 -8.44
C VAL A 242 -11.15 -5.37 -9.29
N TYR A 243 -10.56 -4.76 -10.33
CA TYR A 243 -11.29 -3.87 -11.23
C TYR A 243 -12.49 -4.54 -11.91
N VAL A 244 -12.36 -5.81 -12.33
CA VAL A 244 -13.46 -6.55 -12.96
C VAL A 244 -14.63 -6.78 -11.99
N HIS A 245 -14.33 -7.03 -10.71
CA HIS A 245 -15.33 -7.39 -9.71
C HIS A 245 -15.88 -6.20 -8.91
N ASP A 246 -15.03 -5.26 -8.50
CA ASP A 246 -15.37 -4.07 -7.72
C ASP A 246 -15.62 -2.84 -8.62
N GLY A 247 -15.20 -2.87 -9.90
CA GLY A 247 -15.52 -1.85 -10.91
C GLY A 247 -14.51 -0.69 -11.01
N TYR A 248 -13.65 -0.52 -10.02
CA TYR A 248 -12.61 0.51 -9.96
C TYR A 248 -11.31 -0.07 -9.40
N LEU A 249 -10.16 0.55 -9.70
CA LEU A 249 -8.92 0.15 -9.03
C LEU A 249 -8.90 0.69 -7.59
N PRO A 250 -8.30 -0.03 -6.64
CA PRO A 250 -8.11 0.45 -5.28
C PRO A 250 -6.83 1.29 -5.13
N ASP A 251 -6.86 2.30 -4.24
CA ASP A 251 -5.63 2.97 -3.74
C ASP A 251 -5.10 2.29 -2.46
N ALA A 252 -5.99 1.59 -1.75
CA ALA A 252 -5.71 0.83 -0.54
C ALA A 252 -6.62 -0.39 -0.52
N ARG A 253 -6.12 -1.53 -0.05
CA ARG A 253 -6.96 -2.73 0.12
C ARG A 253 -6.40 -3.66 1.19
N ILE A 254 -7.28 -4.19 2.02
CA ILE A 254 -6.94 -5.18 3.06
C ILE A 254 -8.14 -6.11 3.30
N ALA A 255 -7.87 -7.38 3.58
CA ALA A 255 -8.89 -8.41 3.86
C ALA A 255 -10.09 -8.40 2.88
N GLY A 256 -9.82 -8.21 1.58
CA GLY A 256 -10.82 -8.20 0.54
C GLY A 256 -11.55 -6.87 0.32
N TRP A 257 -11.24 -5.81 1.06
CA TRP A 257 -11.99 -4.56 0.98
C TRP A 257 -11.11 -3.37 0.61
N ASN A 258 -11.65 -2.49 -0.22
CA ASN A 258 -11.01 -1.25 -0.61
C ASN A 258 -11.02 -0.27 0.58
N GLY A 259 -9.88 0.38 0.83
CA GLY A 259 -9.70 1.32 1.92
C GLY A 259 -9.80 2.77 1.47
N ILE A 260 -9.77 3.69 2.44
CA ILE A 260 -9.80 5.13 2.15
C ILE A 260 -8.68 5.49 1.15
N THR A 261 -9.08 6.07 0.03
CA THR A 261 -8.19 6.68 -0.95
C THR A 261 -7.47 7.86 -0.31
N GLN A 262 -6.16 7.96 -0.54
CA GLN A 262 -5.41 9.06 0.03
C GLN A 262 -5.63 10.33 -0.80
N VAL A 263 -4.92 10.43 -1.92
CA VAL A 263 -4.88 11.64 -2.75
C VAL A 263 -5.06 11.29 -4.24
N GLY A 264 -4.82 10.04 -4.61
CA GLY A 264 -4.88 9.56 -5.99
C GLY A 264 -5.58 8.22 -6.05
N ASN A 265 -5.75 7.70 -7.25
CA ASN A 265 -5.85 6.26 -7.45
C ASN A 265 -4.52 5.76 -8.02
N ASN A 266 -3.59 5.38 -7.14
CA ASN A 266 -2.20 5.18 -7.55
C ASN A 266 -1.91 3.78 -8.12
N ALA A 267 -2.90 2.88 -8.14
CA ALA A 267 -2.85 1.65 -8.93
C ALA A 267 -2.55 1.93 -10.42
N ASP A 268 -2.99 3.09 -10.93
CA ASP A 268 -2.69 3.55 -12.29
C ASP A 268 -1.18 3.59 -12.57
N VAL A 269 -0.40 4.02 -11.57
CA VAL A 269 1.05 4.17 -11.67
C VAL A 269 1.72 2.80 -11.76
N LEU A 270 1.28 1.84 -10.95
CA LEU A 270 1.82 0.48 -10.94
C LEU A 270 1.61 -0.21 -12.29
N ILE A 271 0.41 -0.09 -12.85
CA ILE A 271 0.05 -0.66 -14.15
C ILE A 271 0.90 -0.02 -15.25
N ALA A 272 1.03 1.31 -15.27
CA ALA A 272 1.82 2.00 -16.27
C ALA A 272 3.32 1.69 -16.15
N ASP A 273 3.87 1.60 -14.94
CA ASP A 273 5.27 1.23 -14.71
C ASP A 273 5.57 -0.19 -15.20
N ALA A 274 4.68 -1.15 -14.91
CA ALA A 274 4.76 -2.50 -15.45
C ALA A 274 4.68 -2.53 -16.99
N PHE A 275 3.83 -1.69 -17.58
CA PHE A 275 3.66 -1.58 -19.03
C PHE A 275 4.91 -1.06 -19.73
N VAL A 276 5.46 0.06 -19.28
CA VAL A 276 6.64 0.67 -19.92
C VAL A 276 7.89 -0.18 -19.75
N LYS A 277 7.97 -0.96 -18.67
CA LYS A 277 9.02 -1.98 -18.44
C LYS A 277 8.74 -3.32 -19.14
N LYS A 278 7.61 -3.45 -19.83
CA LYS A 278 7.21 -4.61 -20.62
C LYS A 278 7.17 -5.91 -19.82
N LEU A 279 6.62 -5.86 -18.61
CA LEU A 279 6.44 -7.07 -17.82
C LEU A 279 5.47 -8.04 -18.55
N PRO A 280 5.78 -9.34 -18.63
CA PRO A 280 4.99 -10.28 -19.41
C PRO A 280 3.72 -10.73 -18.66
N GLY A 281 2.77 -11.34 -19.39
CA GLY A 281 1.63 -12.02 -18.77
C GLY A 281 0.52 -11.11 -18.24
N ILE A 282 0.48 -9.84 -18.64
CA ILE A 282 -0.58 -8.89 -18.28
C ILE A 282 -1.46 -8.63 -19.51
N ASP A 283 -2.78 -8.69 -19.34
CA ASP A 283 -3.74 -8.27 -20.36
C ASP A 283 -3.77 -6.75 -20.44
N TRP A 284 -3.02 -6.20 -21.41
CA TRP A 284 -2.85 -4.76 -21.55
C TRP A 284 -4.09 -4.04 -22.06
N ASP A 285 -4.99 -4.71 -22.79
CA ASP A 285 -6.25 -4.10 -23.20
C ASP A 285 -7.22 -4.01 -22.02
N LYS A 286 -7.26 -5.03 -21.16
CA LYS A 286 -7.99 -4.97 -19.88
C LYS A 286 -7.41 -3.90 -18.96
N ALA A 287 -6.07 -3.85 -18.84
CA ALA A 287 -5.38 -2.85 -18.05
C ALA A 287 -5.70 -1.43 -18.53
N TYR A 288 -5.68 -1.20 -19.84
CA TYR A 288 -6.01 0.10 -20.40
C TYR A 288 -7.46 0.52 -20.12
N LYS A 289 -8.42 -0.41 -20.17
CA LYS A 289 -9.82 -0.13 -19.80
C LYS A 289 -9.94 0.30 -18.34
N ALA A 290 -9.22 -0.36 -17.43
CA ALA A 290 -9.18 0.01 -16.01
C ALA A 290 -8.64 1.45 -15.82
N LEU A 291 -7.50 1.75 -16.44
CA LEU A 291 -6.89 3.10 -16.40
C LEU A 291 -7.83 4.19 -16.92
N VAL A 292 -8.50 3.94 -18.05
CA VAL A 292 -9.46 4.89 -18.63
C VAL A 292 -10.69 5.04 -17.75
N ASN A 293 -11.17 3.95 -17.15
CA ASN A 293 -12.30 4.00 -16.23
C ASN A 293 -12.04 4.96 -15.07
N ASP A 294 -10.88 4.83 -14.40
CA ASP A 294 -10.54 5.70 -13.28
C ASP A 294 -10.28 7.15 -13.71
N ALA A 295 -9.78 7.36 -14.93
CA ALA A 295 -9.54 8.70 -15.46
C ALA A 295 -10.81 9.43 -15.92
N GLU A 296 -11.88 8.70 -16.24
CA GLU A 296 -13.09 9.25 -16.88
C GLU A 296 -14.37 9.12 -16.05
N ASN A 297 -14.51 8.06 -15.27
CA ASN A 297 -15.73 7.70 -14.55
C ASN A 297 -15.54 7.95 -13.05
N GLU A 298 -16.39 8.80 -12.48
CA GLU A 298 -16.36 9.08 -11.05
C GLU A 298 -17.13 7.97 -10.30
N PRO A 299 -16.53 7.33 -9.29
CA PRO A 299 -17.21 6.30 -8.50
C PRO A 299 -18.30 6.90 -7.61
N PRO A 300 -19.30 6.08 -7.22
CA PRO A 300 -20.35 6.51 -6.29
C PRO A 300 -19.79 7.00 -4.95
N ASP A 301 -18.77 6.30 -4.44
CA ASP A 301 -18.04 6.67 -3.24
C ASP A 301 -16.53 6.72 -3.51
N PHE A 302 -16.07 7.89 -3.94
CA PHE A 302 -14.65 8.11 -4.23
C PHE A 302 -13.74 8.09 -3.00
N LEU A 303 -14.33 8.00 -1.80
CA LEU A 303 -13.55 7.83 -0.59
C LEU A 303 -12.86 6.47 -0.58
N TYR A 304 -13.42 5.43 -1.19
CA TYR A 304 -12.84 4.08 -1.15
C TYR A 304 -12.31 3.59 -2.49
N GLU A 305 -12.73 4.23 -3.59
CA GLU A 305 -12.47 3.71 -4.94
C GLU A 305 -12.19 4.84 -5.92
N GLY A 306 -11.46 4.55 -6.99
CA GLY A 306 -11.34 5.42 -8.17
C GLY A 306 -10.88 6.85 -7.90
N ARG A 307 -11.21 7.75 -8.81
CA ARG A 307 -10.90 9.19 -8.71
C ARG A 307 -12.18 10.00 -8.50
N GLY A 308 -12.21 10.83 -7.46
CA GLY A 308 -13.33 11.73 -7.18
C GLY A 308 -13.26 13.07 -7.92
N ASP A 309 -14.34 13.85 -7.85
CA ASP A 309 -14.43 15.23 -8.35
C ASP A 309 -14.00 15.40 -9.82
N LEU A 310 -14.13 14.34 -10.63
CA LEU A 310 -13.70 14.32 -12.03
C LEU A 310 -14.43 15.35 -12.90
N LYS A 311 -15.64 15.76 -12.51
CA LYS A 311 -16.35 16.88 -13.15
C LYS A 311 -15.50 18.16 -13.13
N TRP A 312 -14.87 18.48 -12.00
CA TRP A 312 -14.02 19.66 -11.88
C TRP A 312 -12.68 19.46 -12.56
N TRP A 313 -12.08 18.28 -12.38
CA TRP A 313 -10.85 17.89 -13.04
C TRP A 313 -10.92 18.09 -14.55
N LYS A 314 -11.94 17.53 -15.21
CA LYS A 314 -12.10 17.57 -16.67
C LYS A 314 -12.47 18.95 -17.19
N ASN A 315 -13.30 19.71 -16.47
CA ASN A 315 -13.79 21.00 -16.95
C ASN A 315 -12.85 22.18 -16.65
N ARG A 316 -12.03 22.10 -15.59
CA ARG A 316 -11.18 23.21 -15.15
C ARG A 316 -9.69 22.90 -15.14
N GLY A 317 -9.32 21.63 -15.23
CA GLY A 317 -7.92 21.20 -15.12
C GLY A 317 -7.34 21.37 -13.73
N TYR A 318 -8.18 21.41 -12.68
CA TYR A 318 -7.76 21.31 -11.28
C TYR A 318 -8.98 20.99 -10.39
N ILE A 319 -8.73 20.42 -9.22
CA ILE A 319 -9.72 20.28 -8.16
C ILE A 319 -9.76 21.59 -7.38
N PRO A 320 -10.86 22.36 -7.36
CA PRO A 320 -10.96 23.59 -6.59
C PRO A 320 -11.06 23.32 -5.09
N TYR A 321 -10.72 24.27 -4.21
CA TYR A 321 -10.77 24.07 -2.74
C TYR A 321 -12.13 24.37 -2.07
N ASP A 322 -13.04 25.03 -2.78
CA ASP A 322 -14.32 25.54 -2.28
C ASP A 322 -15.55 24.82 -2.88
N GLU A 323 -15.32 23.78 -3.69
CA GLU A 323 -16.36 22.91 -4.24
C GLU A 323 -15.97 21.45 -3.93
N HIS A 324 -16.69 20.84 -2.99
CA HIS A 324 -16.42 19.48 -2.52
C HIS A 324 -17.70 18.71 -2.22
N LYS A 325 -17.73 17.45 -2.67
CA LYS A 325 -18.68 16.45 -2.16
C LYS A 325 -18.33 15.99 -0.74
N MET A 326 -17.04 15.99 -0.37
CA MET A 326 -16.54 15.56 0.94
C MET A 326 -15.55 16.58 1.55
N PRO A 327 -16.03 17.57 2.33
CA PRO A 327 -15.20 18.67 2.85
C PRO A 327 -14.02 18.26 3.72
N VAL A 328 -14.15 17.15 4.46
CA VAL A 328 -13.11 16.70 5.41
C VAL A 328 -11.91 16.06 4.71
N TYR A 329 -12.06 15.58 3.47
CA TYR A 329 -11.03 14.83 2.73
C TYR A 329 -10.61 15.51 1.42
N HIS A 330 -10.83 16.83 1.32
CA HIS A 330 -10.87 17.49 0.02
C HIS A 330 -9.52 17.58 -0.71
N ARG A 331 -8.39 17.70 0.02
CA ARG A 331 -6.98 17.61 -0.45
C ARG A 331 -6.71 18.19 -1.87
N SER A 332 -7.35 19.32 -2.21
CA SER A 332 -7.55 19.78 -3.60
C SER A 332 -6.25 19.93 -4.41
N ALA A 333 -5.22 20.56 -3.83
CA ALA A 333 -3.95 20.76 -4.51
C ALA A 333 -3.19 19.44 -4.71
N ALA A 334 -3.15 18.60 -3.68
CA ALA A 334 -2.45 17.33 -3.75
C ALA A 334 -3.12 16.39 -4.78
N ARG A 335 -4.46 16.31 -4.79
CA ARG A 335 -5.23 15.52 -5.78
C ARG A 335 -5.01 16.02 -7.20
N THR A 336 -4.93 17.34 -7.40
CA THR A 336 -4.64 17.94 -8.71
C THR A 336 -3.27 17.51 -9.25
N VAL A 337 -2.25 17.43 -8.37
CA VAL A 337 -0.92 16.97 -8.76
C VAL A 337 -0.91 15.47 -9.04
N GLU A 338 -1.49 14.66 -8.15
CA GLU A 338 -1.54 13.20 -8.31
C GLU A 338 -2.34 12.81 -9.56
N TYR A 339 -3.51 13.41 -9.82
CA TYR A 339 -4.29 13.13 -11.03
C TYR A 339 -3.57 13.57 -12.31
N SER A 340 -2.73 14.62 -12.24
CA SER A 340 -1.86 14.99 -13.36
C SER A 340 -0.86 13.86 -13.66
N TYR A 341 -0.28 13.27 -12.61
CA TYR A 341 0.66 12.17 -12.75
C TYR A 341 -0.03 10.88 -13.21
N ASN A 342 -1.21 10.56 -12.67
CA ASN A 342 -1.97 9.41 -13.11
C ASN A 342 -2.39 9.56 -14.59
N ASP A 343 -2.82 10.74 -15.05
CA ASP A 343 -3.10 11.00 -16.47
C ASP A 343 -1.82 10.86 -17.34
N PHE A 344 -0.64 11.25 -16.85
CA PHE A 344 0.62 10.95 -17.55
C PHE A 344 0.84 9.44 -17.72
N CYS A 345 0.58 8.66 -16.67
CA CYS A 345 0.66 7.20 -16.69
C CYS A 345 -0.29 6.60 -17.75
N VAL A 346 -1.56 7.04 -17.78
CA VAL A 346 -2.52 6.61 -18.81
C VAL A 346 -2.03 6.98 -20.21
N ALA A 347 -1.45 8.17 -20.39
CA ALA A 347 -0.89 8.59 -21.67
C ALA A 347 0.25 7.66 -22.14
N GLN A 348 1.15 7.23 -21.25
CA GLN A 348 2.24 6.32 -21.64
C GLN A 348 1.74 4.96 -22.11
N VAL A 349 0.70 4.43 -21.45
CA VAL A 349 0.06 3.18 -21.87
C VAL A 349 -0.67 3.36 -23.19
N ALA A 350 -1.43 4.44 -23.35
CA ALA A 350 -2.11 4.78 -24.60
C ALA A 350 -1.13 4.86 -25.78
N LEU A 351 0.04 5.49 -25.58
CA LEU A 351 1.08 5.59 -26.59
C LEU A 351 1.60 4.22 -27.01
N GLY A 352 1.92 3.34 -26.06
CA GLY A 352 2.43 2.00 -26.39
C GLY A 352 1.39 1.07 -27.02
N LEU A 353 0.10 1.35 -26.81
CA LEU A 353 -1.02 0.64 -27.47
C LEU A 353 -1.48 1.31 -28.78
N ASN A 354 -0.72 2.28 -29.30
CA ASN A 354 -1.05 3.04 -30.52
C ASN A 354 -2.41 3.78 -30.47
N ARG A 355 -2.83 4.22 -29.28
CA ARG A 355 -4.05 5.01 -29.05
C ARG A 355 -3.71 6.50 -29.04
N THR A 356 -3.38 7.04 -30.21
CA THR A 356 -2.80 8.39 -30.36
C THR A 356 -3.69 9.52 -29.84
N ASP A 357 -5.00 9.45 -30.06
CA ASP A 357 -5.94 10.47 -29.58
C ASP A 357 -5.99 10.52 -28.05
N ASP A 358 -6.03 9.35 -27.41
CA ASP A 358 -6.00 9.24 -25.96
C ASP A 358 -4.64 9.68 -25.40
N TYR A 359 -3.53 9.34 -26.05
CA TYR A 359 -2.21 9.84 -25.68
C TYR A 359 -2.20 11.38 -25.61
N HIS A 360 -2.69 12.05 -26.66
CA HIS A 360 -2.73 13.52 -26.68
C HIS A 360 -3.68 14.09 -25.61
N LYS A 361 -4.85 13.49 -25.42
CA LYS A 361 -5.83 13.87 -24.40
C LYS A 361 -5.23 13.82 -22.99
N TYR A 362 -4.65 12.68 -22.62
CA TYR A 362 -4.12 12.46 -21.28
C TYR A 362 -2.78 13.17 -21.05
N MET A 363 -1.93 13.30 -22.08
CA MET A 363 -0.71 14.10 -22.00
C MET A 363 -1.03 15.59 -21.78
N SER A 364 -2.07 16.11 -22.43
CA SER A 364 -2.55 17.48 -22.17
C SER A 364 -3.04 17.62 -20.72
N ARG A 365 -3.85 16.67 -20.23
CA ARG A 365 -4.34 16.68 -18.84
C ARG A 365 -3.23 16.50 -17.81
N SER A 366 -2.13 15.82 -18.13
CA SER A 366 -0.98 15.74 -17.21
C SER A 366 -0.30 17.08 -16.93
N GLY A 367 -0.55 18.10 -17.76
CA GLY A 367 -0.07 19.47 -17.52
C GLY A 367 -0.94 20.26 -16.53
N ASN A 368 -2.07 19.70 -16.07
CA ASN A 368 -3.09 20.41 -15.31
C ASN A 368 -2.61 20.96 -13.97
N TRP A 369 -1.61 20.35 -13.32
CA TRP A 369 -1.01 20.88 -12.10
C TRP A 369 -0.51 22.34 -12.25
N LEU A 370 -0.14 22.77 -13.46
CA LEU A 370 0.25 24.14 -13.76
C LEU A 370 -0.87 25.16 -13.50
N ASN A 371 -2.14 24.74 -13.52
CA ASN A 371 -3.28 25.61 -13.21
C ASN A 371 -3.31 26.06 -11.75
N LEU A 372 -2.57 25.36 -10.88
CA LEU A 372 -2.37 25.71 -9.47
C LEU A 372 -1.00 26.35 -9.20
N TRP A 373 -0.12 26.49 -10.20
CA TRP A 373 1.18 27.12 -10.01
C TRP A 373 1.07 28.64 -9.84
N ASN A 374 1.42 29.13 -8.66
CA ASN A 374 1.49 30.55 -8.35
C ASN A 374 2.95 31.00 -8.23
N ASN A 375 3.47 31.68 -9.26
CA ASN A 375 4.83 32.20 -9.31
C ASN A 375 5.10 33.41 -8.38
N LYS A 376 4.04 34.00 -7.79
CA LYS A 376 4.14 35.18 -6.92
C LYS A 376 4.33 34.80 -5.45
N THR A 377 3.85 33.63 -5.04
CA THR A 377 4.01 33.13 -3.68
C THR A 377 5.49 32.93 -3.37
N LYS A 378 5.92 33.43 -2.21
CA LYS A 378 7.29 33.29 -1.71
C LYS A 378 7.27 32.72 -0.31
N SER A 379 8.16 31.80 -0.04
CA SER A 379 8.38 31.26 1.31
C SER A 379 9.83 30.80 1.44
N PHE A 380 10.46 31.08 2.59
CA PHE A 380 11.87 30.75 2.87
C PHE A 380 12.86 31.07 1.74
N GLY A 381 12.68 32.22 1.06
CA GLY A 381 13.55 32.65 -0.05
C GLY A 381 13.30 31.96 -1.39
N VAL A 382 12.39 30.98 -1.45
CA VAL A 382 11.94 30.31 -2.67
C VAL A 382 10.70 31.01 -3.21
N ARG A 383 10.54 31.07 -4.55
CA ARG A 383 9.35 31.62 -5.22
C ARG A 383 8.73 30.55 -6.11
N GLY A 384 7.40 30.55 -6.20
CA GLY A 384 6.66 29.60 -7.01
C GLY A 384 6.22 28.39 -6.21
N PHE A 385 4.91 28.27 -5.99
CA PHE A 385 4.31 27.16 -5.24
C PHE A 385 3.00 26.73 -5.90
N VAL A 386 2.66 25.45 -5.73
CA VAL A 386 1.32 24.94 -6.04
C VAL A 386 0.40 25.42 -4.91
N ILE A 387 -0.61 26.21 -5.26
CA ILE A 387 -1.56 26.80 -4.30
C ILE A 387 -2.98 26.42 -4.72
N PRO A 388 -3.85 25.94 -3.80
CA PRO A 388 -5.24 25.65 -4.11
C PRO A 388 -5.95 26.87 -4.72
N ARG A 389 -6.89 26.61 -5.63
CA ARG A 389 -7.58 27.66 -6.38
C ARG A 389 -9.09 27.52 -6.26
N SER A 390 -9.80 28.63 -6.10
CA SER A 390 -11.26 28.62 -5.96
C SER A 390 -11.94 28.37 -7.31
N ALA A 391 -13.01 27.61 -7.26
CA ALA A 391 -14.00 27.45 -8.30
C ALA A 391 -14.70 28.76 -8.68
N LYS A 392 -15.10 29.53 -7.64
CA LYS A 392 -15.99 30.67 -7.75
C LYS A 392 -15.23 31.92 -8.15
N SER A 393 -14.20 32.29 -7.38
CA SER A 393 -13.42 33.50 -7.62
C SER A 393 -12.28 33.30 -8.62
N LYS A 394 -11.90 32.04 -8.90
CA LYS A 394 -10.68 31.69 -9.67
C LYS A 394 -9.40 32.26 -9.07
N THR A 395 -9.43 32.71 -7.81
CA THR A 395 -8.26 33.19 -7.08
C THR A 395 -7.57 32.05 -6.36
N PHE A 396 -6.27 32.20 -6.12
CA PHE A 396 -5.52 31.32 -5.24
C PHE A 396 -5.97 31.53 -3.79
N LEU A 397 -5.97 30.45 -3.00
CA LEU A 397 -6.12 30.51 -1.55
C LEU A 397 -4.84 31.10 -0.96
N ILE A 398 -4.80 32.43 -0.89
CA ILE A 398 -3.73 33.19 -0.24
C ILE A 398 -4.37 33.81 1.00
N ASP A 399 -4.45 33.03 2.08
CA ASP A 399 -4.77 33.58 3.40
C ASP A 399 -3.49 34.18 4.02
N HIS A 400 -3.62 35.10 4.98
CA HIS A 400 -2.51 35.70 5.73
C HIS A 400 -1.64 34.66 6.47
N TRP A 401 -2.11 33.42 6.54
CA TRP A 401 -1.46 32.26 7.15
C TRP A 401 -1.00 31.20 6.14
N ALA A 402 -1.29 31.36 4.84
CA ALA A 402 -0.95 30.43 3.76
C ALA A 402 0.55 30.49 3.38
N ASP A 403 1.43 30.37 4.37
CA ASP A 403 2.81 30.04 4.16
C ASP A 403 2.89 28.53 3.83
N PRO A 404 3.30 28.15 2.60
CA PRO A 404 3.39 26.76 2.14
C PRO A 404 4.37 25.89 2.94
N THR A 405 5.00 26.44 3.98
CA THR A 405 5.95 25.75 4.86
C THR A 405 5.55 25.76 6.33
N VAL A 406 4.48 26.46 6.69
CA VAL A 406 3.99 26.57 8.08
C VAL A 406 2.62 25.91 8.22
N GLU A 407 1.76 25.95 7.19
CA GLU A 407 0.45 25.30 7.24
C GLU A 407 0.53 23.81 6.90
N CYS A 408 0.24 23.00 7.92
CA CYS A 408 0.03 21.56 7.80
C CYS A 408 -1.47 21.29 7.74
N VAL A 409 -2.00 20.96 6.57
CA VAL A 409 -3.39 20.54 6.45
C VAL A 409 -3.42 19.01 6.40
N GLY A 410 -3.33 18.39 7.58
CA GLY A 410 -3.58 16.96 7.76
C GLY A 410 -5.08 16.63 7.78
N ILE A 411 -5.40 15.35 7.92
CA ILE A 411 -6.77 14.84 8.12
C ILE A 411 -7.28 15.29 9.49
N VAL A 412 -7.67 16.56 9.64
CA VAL A 412 -8.28 17.08 10.86
C VAL A 412 -9.63 17.68 10.51
N ARG A 413 -10.65 17.19 11.23
CA ARG A 413 -12.04 17.62 11.20
C ARG A 413 -12.22 19.11 11.01
N GLY A 414 -13.11 19.45 10.08
CA GLY A 414 -13.99 20.62 10.17
C GLY A 414 -13.32 21.94 9.82
N GLY A 415 -13.97 22.71 8.95
CA GLY A 415 -13.51 24.04 8.59
C GLY A 415 -13.25 24.92 9.80
N LEU A 416 -12.32 25.87 9.62
CA LEU A 416 -12.25 27.15 10.32
C LEU A 416 -12.83 27.16 11.74
N ARG A 417 -11.99 26.94 12.76
CA ARG A 417 -12.08 27.68 14.03
C ARG A 417 -10.80 27.59 14.86
N PHE A 418 -10.40 28.77 15.32
CA PHE A 418 -9.27 29.09 16.17
C PHE A 418 -9.35 28.45 17.56
N VAL A 419 -8.18 28.12 18.11
CA VAL A 419 -7.92 28.27 19.56
C VAL A 419 -6.56 28.93 19.70
N GLU A 420 -6.55 30.19 20.13
CA GLU A 420 -5.37 30.83 20.73
C GLU A 420 -4.88 29.96 21.89
N SER A 421 -3.60 29.59 21.88
CA SER A 421 -2.90 29.32 23.13
C SER A 421 -1.57 30.05 23.09
N ASP A 422 -1.54 31.18 23.79
CA ASP A 422 -0.34 31.80 24.31
C ASP A 422 0.51 30.74 25.03
N ASN A 423 1.56 30.24 24.37
CA ASN A 423 2.78 29.72 25.00
C ASN A 423 3.84 29.42 23.95
N LEU A 424 4.47 30.49 23.46
CA LEU A 424 5.66 30.52 22.62
C LEU A 424 6.95 30.10 23.37
N ASN A 425 6.92 29.09 24.25
CA ASN A 425 8.11 28.69 25.04
C ASN A 425 8.18 27.19 25.39
N SER A 426 7.97 26.29 24.42
CA SER A 426 8.36 24.88 24.58
C SER A 426 9.43 24.47 23.55
N PRO A 427 10.64 24.05 23.96
CA PRO A 427 11.75 23.70 23.06
C PRO A 427 11.62 22.30 22.40
N HIS A 428 10.43 21.70 22.38
CA HIS A 428 10.24 20.30 21.93
C HIS A 428 9.34 20.10 20.69
N ALA A 429 8.98 21.14 19.95
CA ALA A 429 8.32 20.99 18.65
C ALA A 429 9.35 20.72 17.54
N HIS A 430 9.56 19.46 17.20
CA HIS A 430 10.50 19.01 16.16
C HIS A 430 10.03 19.42 14.74
N PRO A 431 10.78 20.24 13.96
CA PRO A 431 10.37 20.72 12.61
C PRO A 431 10.45 19.68 11.48
N SER A 432 10.74 18.41 11.78
CA SER A 432 11.23 17.43 10.82
C SER A 432 10.15 16.62 10.09
N PHE A 433 8.92 16.56 10.60
CA PHE A 433 7.88 15.66 10.05
C PHE A 433 7.00 16.30 8.97
N ILE A 434 6.95 17.63 8.92
CA ILE A 434 6.08 18.41 8.02
C ILE A 434 6.70 18.59 6.63
N ARG A 435 8.02 18.41 6.53
CA ARG A 435 8.78 18.53 5.27
C ARG A 435 8.34 17.50 4.21
N LEU A 436 7.73 16.38 4.60
CA LEU A 436 7.58 15.22 3.73
C LEU A 436 6.46 15.35 2.70
N GLU A 437 5.27 15.89 3.02
CA GLU A 437 4.16 15.97 2.06
C GLU A 437 4.39 16.98 0.92
N TYR A 438 4.99 18.14 1.23
CA TYR A 438 5.38 19.11 0.21
C TYR A 438 6.66 18.69 -0.54
N GLN A 439 7.68 18.11 0.13
CA GLN A 439 8.91 17.70 -0.56
C GLN A 439 8.76 16.42 -1.39
N SER A 440 7.90 15.48 -1.02
CA SER A 440 7.63 14.29 -1.84
C SER A 440 6.90 14.67 -3.13
N THR A 441 5.91 15.54 -3.03
CA THR A 441 5.20 16.15 -4.17
C THR A 441 6.14 16.99 -5.02
N PHE A 442 7.04 17.80 -4.42
CA PHE A 442 8.04 18.57 -5.17
C PHE A 442 9.14 17.71 -5.80
N LYS A 443 9.53 16.58 -5.17
CA LYS A 443 10.47 15.61 -5.78
C LYS A 443 9.81 14.87 -6.93
N ALA A 444 8.53 14.51 -6.81
CA ALA A 444 7.74 13.96 -7.91
C ALA A 444 7.59 14.97 -9.06
N ILE A 445 7.31 16.24 -8.75
CA ILE A 445 7.27 17.34 -9.73
C ILE A 445 8.65 17.62 -10.34
N ASN A 446 9.75 17.58 -9.58
CA ASN A 446 11.11 17.77 -10.13
C ASN A 446 11.56 16.57 -10.97
N ALA A 447 11.16 15.34 -10.62
CA ALA A 447 11.34 14.17 -11.48
C ALA A 447 10.52 14.29 -12.78
N PHE A 448 9.30 14.84 -12.69
CA PHE A 448 8.42 15.18 -13.83
C PHE A 448 8.99 16.31 -14.73
N ILE A 449 9.61 17.33 -14.15
CA ILE A 449 10.30 18.43 -14.87
C ILE A 449 11.63 17.94 -15.47
N GLY A 450 12.35 17.06 -14.78
CA GLY A 450 13.63 16.49 -15.22
C GLY A 450 13.48 15.56 -16.43
N THR A 451 12.42 14.75 -16.48
CA THR A 451 12.12 13.84 -17.60
C THR A 451 11.65 14.59 -18.86
N THR A 452 10.80 15.61 -18.71
CA THR A 452 10.38 16.48 -19.82
C THR A 452 11.52 17.34 -20.37
N SER A 453 12.43 17.81 -19.51
CA SER A 453 13.65 18.52 -19.92
C SER A 453 14.66 17.59 -20.61
N SER A 454 14.80 16.36 -20.12
CA SER A 454 15.65 15.33 -20.74
C SER A 454 15.13 14.89 -22.10
N MET A 455 13.82 14.77 -22.32
CA MET A 455 13.25 14.51 -23.64
C MET A 455 13.47 15.67 -24.63
N LYS A 456 13.37 16.92 -24.18
CA LYS A 456 13.70 18.10 -25.01
C LYS A 456 15.19 18.12 -25.40
N LEU A 457 16.08 17.76 -24.47
CA LEU A 457 17.51 17.63 -24.73
C LEU A 457 17.84 16.45 -25.66
N LEU A 458 17.14 15.32 -25.54
CA LEU A 458 17.30 14.17 -26.43
C LEU A 458 16.82 14.49 -27.86
N HIS A 459 15.68 15.19 -28.01
CA HIS A 459 15.18 15.66 -29.30
C HIS A 459 16.09 16.73 -29.92
N ALA A 460 16.63 17.64 -29.12
CA ALA A 460 17.60 18.64 -29.57
C ALA A 460 18.92 17.99 -30.01
N SER A 461 19.40 16.97 -29.27
CA SER A 461 20.59 16.19 -29.59
C SER A 461 20.41 15.40 -30.90
N LYS A 462 19.28 14.70 -31.08
CA LYS A 462 18.95 14.01 -32.33
C LYS A 462 18.88 14.98 -33.51
N ARG A 463 18.19 16.13 -33.38
CA ARG A 463 18.15 17.16 -34.44
C ARG A 463 19.52 17.74 -34.76
N ARG A 464 20.41 17.86 -33.77
CA ARG A 464 21.78 18.34 -33.97
C ARG A 464 22.63 17.29 -34.70
N GLN A 465 22.54 16.02 -34.31
CA GLN A 465 23.19 14.90 -35.00
C GLN A 465 22.69 14.74 -36.45
N THR A 466 21.39 14.87 -36.72
CA THR A 466 20.84 14.83 -38.08
C THR A 466 21.36 15.99 -38.94
N ARG A 467 21.37 17.22 -38.43
CA ARG A 467 21.91 18.39 -39.14
C ARG A 467 23.42 18.31 -39.38
N GLU A 468 24.15 17.65 -38.49
CA GLU A 468 25.59 17.44 -38.61
C GLU A 468 25.92 16.32 -39.61
N LEU A 469 25.08 15.29 -39.71
CA LEU A 469 25.11 14.29 -40.78
C LEU A 469 24.76 14.89 -42.15
N GLU A 470 23.73 15.74 -42.23
CA GLU A 470 23.36 16.46 -43.46
C GLU A 470 24.47 17.43 -43.92
N ARG A 471 25.14 18.10 -42.98
CA ARG A 471 26.33 18.92 -43.29
C ARG A 471 27.53 18.11 -43.77
N ARG A 472 27.72 16.90 -43.25
CA ARG A 472 28.80 16.00 -43.67
C ARG A 472 28.53 15.31 -45.00
N THR A 473 27.26 15.17 -45.39
CA THR A 473 26.84 14.49 -46.64
C THR A 473 26.49 15.46 -47.77
N GLY A 474 26.13 16.72 -47.47
CA GLY A 474 25.81 17.76 -48.46
C GLY A 474 27.02 18.39 -49.19
N GLY A 475 28.21 17.84 -49.04
CA GLY A 475 29.45 18.32 -49.67
C GLY A 475 29.91 17.54 -50.90
N LEU A 476 29.12 16.59 -51.42
CA LEU A 476 29.45 15.84 -52.62
C LEU A 476 28.39 16.08 -53.70
N HIS A 477 28.58 17.18 -54.45
CA HIS A 477 28.05 17.26 -55.81
C HIS A 477 29.02 16.52 -56.74
N PRO A 478 28.55 15.58 -57.57
CA PRO A 478 29.40 14.93 -58.55
C PRO A 478 29.66 15.89 -59.72
N SER A 479 30.93 16.21 -59.94
CA SER A 479 31.45 16.69 -61.22
C SER A 479 32.00 15.49 -62.00
N SER A 480 31.67 15.45 -63.30
CA SER A 480 31.95 14.45 -64.36
C SER A 480 31.13 13.17 -64.31
#